data_AF-A0A7S1UKX0-F1
#
_entry.id   AF-A0A7S1UKX0-F1
#
_cell.length_a   1.000
_cell.length_b   1.000
_cell.length_c   1.000
_cell.angle_alpha   90.00
_cell.angle_beta   90.00
_cell.angle_gamma   90.00
#
_symmetry.space_group_name_H-M   'P 1'
#
loop_
_entity.id
_entity.type
_entity.pdbx_description
1 polymer ?
#
loop_
_entity_poly.entity_id
_entity_poly.type
_entity_poly.pdbx_seq_one_letter_code
_entity_poly.pdbx_strand_id
1 'polypeptide(L)'
;ETSTTTSDISMREWVMRQNGPHNIHSIDLRIETRQTVAAPWPWQEDELERRLQVGDFCDAQDVTGTWYESIVRKVEDDTVTVHYMGWASRWDTQVRRSAEEKEVVGVKQTINPPAPLWTHTKRWRENIKEGQRVEVRESKSTALKPKWLRGRVRYVARANAKLKNMDGGAELEKSEDDPYSDIKGRKVPLLLLNRSQQVLVEVDKEKSPSSTPMILSLDTQDTYDDDAPQAEPPSLRWVSLYGEEICLIGTHLKIEEDTGPATVSYTFDPRKGPVEVSKTFQGAGFVRESLRGRPPAP
;
A
#
# COMPACT_ATOMS: atom_id res chain seq x y z
N GLU A 1 2.87 31.04 -34.14
CA GLU A 1 3.22 29.60 -34.10
C GLU A 1 4.70 29.48 -33.77
N THR A 2 5.04 29.06 -32.55
CA THR A 2 6.43 28.87 -32.12
C THR A 2 6.78 27.39 -32.29
N SER A 3 7.43 27.05 -33.40
CA SER A 3 8.00 25.72 -33.62
C SER A 3 9.14 25.51 -32.63
N THR A 4 8.92 24.70 -31.60
CA THR A 4 9.98 24.20 -30.73
C THR A 4 10.86 23.26 -31.55
N THR A 5 12.02 23.76 -31.96
CA THR A 5 13.07 22.98 -32.61
C THR A 5 13.62 22.00 -31.56
N THR A 6 13.26 20.72 -31.68
CA THR A 6 13.91 19.64 -30.93
C THR A 6 15.36 19.60 -31.36
N SER A 7 16.27 20.08 -30.51
CA SER A 7 17.70 19.98 -30.75
C SER A 7 18.11 18.50 -30.79
N ASP A 8 18.59 18.04 -31.95
CA ASP A 8 19.22 16.73 -32.08
C ASP A 8 20.43 16.67 -31.15
N ILE A 9 20.29 15.95 -30.05
CA ILE A 9 21.41 15.61 -29.17
C ILE A 9 22.22 14.52 -29.87
N SER A 10 23.54 14.72 -29.97
CA SER A 10 24.43 13.69 -30.51
C SER A 10 24.45 12.47 -29.58
N MET A 11 24.61 11.26 -30.16
CA MET A 11 24.73 10.01 -29.39
C MET A 11 25.76 10.14 -28.24
N ARG A 12 26.91 10.75 -28.53
CA ARG A 12 27.98 10.98 -27.54
C ARG A 12 27.52 11.84 -26.36
N GLU A 13 26.75 12.90 -26.64
CA GLU A 13 26.25 13.81 -25.61
C GLU A 13 25.12 13.16 -24.79
N TRP A 14 24.25 12.36 -25.42
CA TRP A 14 23.26 11.55 -24.71
C TRP A 14 23.91 10.55 -23.74
N VAL A 15 24.91 9.81 -24.22
CA VAL A 15 25.67 8.82 -23.45
C VAL A 15 26.37 9.46 -22.24
N MET A 16 27.00 10.62 -22.42
CA MET A 16 27.66 11.37 -21.35
C MET A 16 26.66 11.88 -20.29
N ARG A 17 25.45 12.27 -20.70
CA ARG A 17 24.40 12.72 -19.76
C ARG A 17 23.86 11.61 -18.87
N GLN A 18 23.74 10.39 -19.40
CA GLN A 18 23.16 9.28 -18.64
C GLN A 18 24.15 8.65 -17.65
N ASN A 19 25.44 8.62 -17.98
CA ASN A 19 26.43 7.79 -17.26
C ASN A 19 27.51 8.60 -16.53
N GLY A 20 27.48 9.93 -16.61
CA GLY A 20 28.51 10.79 -16.01
C GLY A 20 29.88 10.70 -16.72
N PRO A 21 30.93 11.32 -16.15
CA PRO A 21 32.26 11.44 -16.79
C PRO A 21 33.12 10.16 -16.74
N HIS A 22 32.54 9.00 -16.40
CA HIS A 22 33.29 7.75 -16.31
C HIS A 22 33.60 7.17 -17.71
N ASN A 23 34.76 6.51 -17.85
CA ASN A 23 35.22 5.88 -19.09
C ASN A 23 34.28 4.73 -19.48
N ILE A 24 33.38 5.00 -20.42
CA ILE A 24 32.52 3.99 -21.02
C ILE A 24 33.35 3.27 -22.10
N HIS A 25 33.70 2.01 -21.84
CA HIS A 25 34.49 1.20 -22.77
C HIS A 25 33.64 0.45 -23.81
N SER A 26 32.34 0.24 -23.55
CA SER A 26 31.39 -0.37 -24.49
C SER A 26 29.96 0.10 -24.21
N ILE A 27 29.14 0.14 -25.26
CA ILE A 27 27.70 0.40 -25.17
C ILE A 27 27.02 -0.67 -26.01
N ASP A 28 26.15 -1.45 -25.38
CA ASP A 28 25.32 -2.40 -26.10
C ASP A 28 24.09 -1.69 -26.64
N LEU A 29 24.10 -1.44 -27.95
CA LEU A 29 22.97 -0.85 -28.66
C LEU A 29 22.12 -1.97 -29.28
N ARG A 30 20.87 -2.05 -28.83
CA ARG A 30 19.86 -2.90 -29.46
C ARG A 30 19.14 -2.09 -30.53
N ILE A 31 19.40 -2.42 -31.80
CA ILE A 31 18.73 -1.79 -32.94
C ILE A 31 17.64 -2.74 -33.41
N GLU A 32 16.41 -2.24 -33.42
CA GLU A 32 15.25 -3.01 -33.86
C GLU A 32 14.71 -2.45 -35.16
N THR A 33 14.34 -3.34 -36.09
CA THR A 33 13.73 -2.98 -37.36
C THR A 33 12.39 -3.68 -37.49
N ARG A 34 11.35 -2.93 -37.84
CA ARG A 34 10.03 -3.47 -38.19
C ARG A 34 9.83 -3.38 -39.69
N GLN A 35 9.20 -4.40 -40.29
CA GLN A 35 8.99 -4.47 -41.73
C GLN A 35 8.07 -3.35 -42.26
N THR A 36 7.10 -2.93 -41.44
CA THR A 36 6.17 -1.85 -41.77
C THR A 36 5.92 -0.98 -40.55
N VAL A 37 5.40 0.23 -40.75
CA VAL A 37 5.01 1.14 -39.65
C VAL A 37 3.90 0.54 -38.76
N ALA A 38 3.09 -0.37 -39.30
CA ALA A 38 2.00 -1.03 -38.59
C ALA A 38 2.41 -2.37 -37.94
N ALA A 39 3.57 -2.94 -38.32
CA ALA A 39 4.06 -4.16 -37.68
C ALA A 39 4.43 -3.88 -36.22
N PRO A 40 4.07 -4.77 -35.28
CA PRO A 40 4.54 -4.67 -33.91
C PRO A 40 6.06 -4.75 -33.88
N TRP A 41 6.68 -4.14 -32.88
CA TRP A 41 8.12 -4.30 -32.72
C TRP A 41 8.42 -5.78 -32.44
N PRO A 42 9.52 -6.33 -33.00
CA PRO A 42 9.83 -7.76 -32.85
C PRO A 42 9.89 -8.25 -31.40
N TRP A 43 10.07 -7.34 -30.46
CA TRP A 43 10.18 -7.62 -29.03
C TRP A 43 9.14 -6.89 -28.21
N GLN A 44 8.09 -6.35 -28.83
CA GLN A 44 7.06 -5.58 -28.14
C GLN A 44 6.39 -6.38 -27.01
N GLU A 45 6.29 -7.70 -27.15
CA GLU A 45 5.70 -8.60 -26.15
C GLU A 45 6.67 -8.85 -24.97
N ASP A 46 7.96 -9.06 -25.25
CA ASP A 46 9.00 -9.29 -24.23
C ASP A 46 9.64 -7.99 -23.69
N GLU A 47 9.20 -6.83 -24.20
CA GLU A 47 9.89 -5.56 -24.00
C GLU A 47 9.94 -5.22 -22.51
N LEU A 48 8.82 -5.40 -21.80
CA LEU A 48 8.79 -5.18 -20.37
C LEU A 48 9.72 -6.15 -19.66
N GLU A 49 9.52 -7.46 -19.89
CA GLU A 49 10.24 -8.53 -19.20
C GLU A 49 11.76 -8.30 -19.27
N ARG A 50 12.28 -7.97 -20.45
CA ARG A 50 13.71 -7.72 -20.67
C ARG A 50 14.20 -6.36 -20.17
N ARG A 51 13.32 -5.37 -20.06
CA ARG A 51 13.67 -4.01 -19.61
C ARG A 51 13.48 -3.78 -18.12
N LEU A 52 12.82 -4.69 -17.39
CA LEU A 52 12.66 -4.57 -15.94
C LEU A 52 14.02 -4.40 -15.26
N GLN A 53 14.12 -3.31 -14.50
CA GLN A 53 15.28 -2.96 -13.70
C GLN A 53 14.88 -2.80 -12.24
N VAL A 54 15.85 -2.97 -11.34
CA VAL A 54 15.64 -2.66 -9.92
C VAL A 54 15.22 -1.21 -9.76
N GLY A 55 14.13 -0.99 -9.05
CA GLY A 55 13.52 0.32 -8.86
C GLY A 55 12.37 0.63 -9.82
N ASP A 56 12.15 -0.17 -10.86
CA ASP A 56 10.99 0.00 -11.73
C ASP A 56 9.68 -0.29 -11.00
N PHE A 57 8.65 0.45 -11.37
CA PHE A 57 7.30 0.26 -10.86
C PHE A 57 6.47 -0.58 -11.82
N CYS A 58 5.74 -1.55 -11.29
CA CYS A 58 4.96 -2.51 -12.04
C CYS A 58 3.68 -2.87 -11.28
N ASP A 59 2.77 -3.55 -11.96
CA ASP A 59 1.72 -4.32 -11.29
C ASP A 59 2.24 -5.75 -11.12
N ALA A 60 2.08 -6.33 -9.93
CA ALA A 60 2.46 -7.72 -9.68
C ALA A 60 1.35 -8.48 -8.95
N GLN A 61 1.25 -9.76 -9.25
CA GLN A 61 0.23 -10.65 -8.70
C GLN A 61 0.78 -11.41 -7.49
N ASP A 62 0.02 -11.45 -6.40
CA ASP A 62 0.36 -12.22 -5.22
C ASP A 62 0.04 -13.73 -5.37
N VAL A 63 0.37 -14.50 -4.33
CA VAL A 63 0.10 -15.93 -4.28
C VAL A 63 -1.40 -16.29 -4.29
N THR A 64 -2.30 -15.33 -4.07
CA THR A 64 -3.76 -15.50 -4.12
C THR A 64 -4.35 -15.15 -5.48
N GLY A 65 -3.54 -14.61 -6.39
CA GLY A 65 -3.99 -14.17 -7.69
C GLY A 65 -4.44 -12.70 -7.73
N THR A 66 -4.22 -11.93 -6.66
CA THR A 66 -4.61 -10.51 -6.59
C THR A 66 -3.47 -9.61 -7.05
N TRP A 67 -3.79 -8.58 -7.84
CA TRP A 67 -2.81 -7.64 -8.39
C TRP A 67 -2.62 -6.40 -7.51
N TYR A 68 -1.38 -5.96 -7.34
CA TYR A 68 -1.02 -4.78 -6.53
C TYR A 68 0.06 -3.92 -7.20
N GLU A 69 0.03 -2.62 -6.90
CA GLU A 69 1.11 -1.70 -7.26
C GLU A 69 2.40 -2.17 -6.55
N SER A 70 3.47 -2.35 -7.30
CA SER A 70 4.70 -2.98 -6.82
C SER A 70 5.95 -2.27 -7.34
N ILE A 71 7.07 -2.55 -6.70
CA ILE A 71 8.40 -2.13 -7.14
C ILE A 71 9.32 -3.34 -7.29
N VAL A 72 10.14 -3.33 -8.34
CA VAL A 72 11.17 -4.34 -8.54
C VAL A 72 12.30 -4.12 -7.54
N ARG A 73 12.58 -5.15 -6.73
CA ARG A 73 13.67 -5.15 -5.73
C ARG A 73 14.92 -5.87 -6.22
N LYS A 74 14.75 -6.95 -6.97
CA LYS A 74 15.85 -7.75 -7.53
C LYS A 74 15.44 -8.28 -8.89
N VAL A 75 16.38 -8.29 -9.83
CA VAL A 75 16.21 -8.91 -11.15
C VAL A 75 17.29 -9.98 -11.30
N GLU A 76 16.86 -11.18 -11.63
CA GLU A 76 17.71 -12.31 -12.02
C GLU A 76 17.41 -12.64 -13.50
N ASP A 77 18.05 -13.68 -14.03
CA ASP A 77 17.89 -14.04 -15.45
C ASP A 77 16.44 -14.43 -15.77
N ASP A 78 15.84 -15.27 -14.92
CA ASP A 78 14.51 -15.89 -15.08
C ASP A 78 13.48 -15.45 -14.00
N THR A 79 13.92 -14.70 -13.00
CA THR A 79 13.04 -14.22 -11.93
C THR A 79 13.18 -12.75 -11.63
N VAL A 80 12.12 -12.23 -11.01
CA VAL A 80 12.09 -10.88 -10.47
C VAL A 80 11.54 -10.96 -9.05
N THR A 81 12.22 -10.34 -8.09
CA THR A 81 11.67 -10.14 -6.75
C THR A 81 10.95 -8.80 -6.72
N VAL A 82 9.66 -8.82 -6.39
CA VAL A 82 8.81 -7.63 -6.29
C VAL A 82 8.42 -7.36 -4.84
N HIS A 83 8.32 -6.07 -4.51
CA HIS A 83 7.78 -5.58 -3.26
C HIS A 83 6.43 -4.92 -3.51
N TYR A 84 5.39 -5.39 -2.83
CA TYR A 84 4.05 -4.82 -2.94
C TYR A 84 3.94 -3.53 -2.11
N MET A 85 3.55 -2.42 -2.75
CA MET A 85 3.48 -1.11 -2.11
C MET A 85 2.53 -1.14 -0.90
N GLY A 86 3.06 -0.75 0.27
CA GLY A 86 2.32 -0.77 1.54
C GLY A 86 2.39 -2.10 2.30
N TRP A 87 3.02 -3.14 1.75
CA TRP A 87 3.18 -4.40 2.49
C TRP A 87 4.50 -4.41 3.28
N ALA A 88 4.59 -5.29 4.26
CA ALA A 88 5.87 -5.57 4.92
C ALA A 88 6.79 -6.35 3.97
N SER A 89 8.10 -6.09 3.99
CA SER A 89 9.10 -6.73 3.10
C SER A 89 9.14 -8.26 3.17
N ARG A 90 8.67 -8.87 4.27
CA ARG A 90 8.51 -10.33 4.36
C ARG A 90 7.51 -10.92 3.36
N TRP A 91 6.68 -10.07 2.75
CA TRP A 91 5.72 -10.44 1.71
C TRP A 91 6.29 -10.27 0.31
N ASP A 92 7.53 -9.79 0.17
CA ASP A 92 8.20 -9.74 -1.12
C ASP A 92 8.18 -11.13 -1.75
N THR A 93 7.85 -11.16 -3.03
CA THR A 93 7.63 -12.42 -3.74
C THR A 93 8.55 -12.48 -4.94
N GLN A 94 9.20 -13.62 -5.11
CA GLN A 94 9.89 -13.95 -6.33
C GLN A 94 8.87 -14.47 -7.34
N VAL A 95 8.78 -13.80 -8.47
CA VAL A 95 7.90 -14.15 -9.59
C VAL A 95 8.73 -14.42 -10.83
N ARG A 96 8.14 -15.12 -11.79
CA ARG A 96 8.80 -15.38 -13.08
C ARG A 96 8.96 -14.08 -13.83
N ARG A 97 10.07 -13.94 -14.54
CA ARG A 97 10.32 -12.77 -15.35
C ARG A 97 9.50 -12.81 -16.63
N SER A 98 9.37 -13.99 -17.23
CA SER A 98 8.61 -14.21 -18.45
C SER A 98 7.43 -15.18 -18.31
N ALA A 99 6.40 -14.97 -19.12
CA ALA A 99 5.33 -15.95 -19.30
C ALA A 99 5.83 -17.25 -19.97
N GLU A 100 6.86 -17.17 -20.82
CA GLU A 100 7.42 -18.31 -21.56
C GLU A 100 8.20 -19.28 -20.67
N GLU A 101 8.75 -18.78 -19.57
CA GLU A 101 9.50 -19.55 -18.58
C GLU A 101 8.52 -20.41 -17.77
N LYS A 102 8.33 -21.66 -18.19
CA LYS A 102 7.35 -22.56 -17.55
C LYS A 102 7.87 -23.20 -16.27
N GLU A 103 9.18 -23.36 -16.10
CA GLU A 103 9.76 -24.08 -14.98
C GLU A 103 10.88 -23.27 -14.33
N VAL A 104 10.50 -22.46 -13.34
CA VAL A 104 11.47 -21.77 -12.48
C VAL A 104 11.37 -22.33 -11.07
N VAL A 105 12.49 -22.83 -10.55
CA VAL A 105 12.54 -23.51 -9.25
C VAL A 105 12.15 -22.54 -8.14
N GLY A 106 11.16 -22.91 -7.32
CA GLY A 106 10.74 -22.12 -6.17
C GLY A 106 9.65 -21.07 -6.47
N VAL A 107 9.29 -20.85 -7.73
CA VAL A 107 8.22 -19.92 -8.11
C VAL A 107 6.94 -20.67 -8.47
N LYS A 108 5.80 -20.22 -7.94
CA LYS A 108 4.50 -20.81 -8.29
C LYS A 108 4.11 -20.45 -9.72
N GLN A 109 3.91 -21.46 -10.58
CA GLN A 109 3.50 -21.27 -11.98
C GLN A 109 2.16 -20.55 -12.17
N THR A 110 1.31 -20.55 -11.14
CA THR A 110 0.01 -19.86 -11.17
C THR A 110 0.12 -18.34 -11.11
N ILE A 111 1.29 -17.81 -10.72
CA ILE A 111 1.54 -16.38 -10.63
C ILE A 111 1.99 -15.88 -12.00
N ASN A 112 1.32 -14.84 -12.49
CA ASN A 112 1.68 -14.16 -13.73
C ASN A 112 2.96 -13.32 -13.55
N PRO A 113 3.75 -13.12 -14.61
CA PRO A 113 4.89 -12.21 -14.57
C PRO A 113 4.43 -10.77 -14.27
N PRO A 114 5.35 -9.89 -13.82
CA PRO A 114 5.04 -8.47 -13.63
C PRO A 114 4.46 -7.85 -14.90
N ALA A 115 3.48 -6.97 -14.73
CA ALA A 115 2.85 -6.24 -15.82
C ALA A 115 3.17 -4.74 -15.73
N PRO A 116 3.00 -3.95 -16.81
CA PRO A 116 3.23 -2.51 -16.74
C PRO A 116 2.37 -1.87 -15.64
N LEU A 117 2.88 -0.85 -14.98
CA LEU A 117 2.16 -0.17 -13.89
C LEU A 117 0.76 0.29 -14.36
N TRP A 118 -0.25 -0.05 -13.57
CA TRP A 118 -1.68 0.28 -13.79
C TRP A 118 -2.35 -0.39 -15.00
N THR A 119 -1.89 -1.57 -15.42
CA THR A 119 -2.65 -2.42 -16.37
C THR A 119 -3.69 -3.28 -15.65
N HIS A 120 -3.40 -3.69 -14.42
CA HIS A 120 -4.28 -4.52 -13.59
C HIS A 120 -4.73 -3.81 -12.31
N THR A 121 -4.03 -2.76 -11.90
CA THR A 121 -4.39 -1.93 -10.75
C THR A 121 -5.03 -0.62 -11.18
N LYS A 122 -5.84 -0.03 -10.29
CA LYS A 122 -6.45 1.28 -10.54
C LYS A 122 -5.44 2.39 -10.28
N ARG A 123 -5.47 3.45 -11.10
CA ARG A 123 -4.73 4.71 -10.88
C ARG A 123 -5.32 5.55 -9.74
N TRP A 124 -5.53 4.95 -8.57
CA TRP A 124 -6.27 5.57 -7.48
C TRP A 124 -5.53 6.78 -6.90
N ARG A 125 -4.18 6.77 -6.92
CA ARG A 125 -3.35 7.91 -6.48
C ARG A 125 -3.54 9.14 -7.35
N GLU A 126 -3.62 8.96 -8.68
CA GLU A 126 -3.87 10.08 -9.61
C GLU A 126 -5.28 10.65 -9.49
N ASN A 127 -6.21 9.85 -8.98
CA ASN A 127 -7.63 10.20 -8.87
C ASN A 127 -8.06 10.48 -7.42
N ILE A 128 -7.11 10.68 -6.50
CA ILE A 128 -7.42 10.89 -5.09
C ILE A 128 -8.14 12.23 -4.89
N LYS A 129 -9.17 12.24 -4.03
CA LYS A 129 -9.99 13.44 -3.76
C LYS A 129 -10.20 13.66 -2.27
N GLU A 130 -10.47 14.91 -1.90
CA GLU A 130 -10.93 15.24 -0.56
C GLU A 130 -12.22 14.47 -0.21
N GLY A 131 -12.32 14.02 1.03
CA GLY A 131 -13.39 13.16 1.53
C GLY A 131 -13.19 11.67 1.27
N GLN A 132 -12.26 11.26 0.40
CA GLN A 132 -12.01 9.85 0.11
C GLN A 132 -11.46 9.12 1.34
N ARG A 133 -11.95 7.90 1.58
CA ARG A 133 -11.40 6.99 2.59
C ARG A 133 -10.17 6.28 2.05
N VAL A 134 -9.14 6.18 2.89
CA VAL A 134 -7.85 5.55 2.61
C VAL A 134 -7.39 4.77 3.83
N GLU A 135 -6.38 3.93 3.64
CA GLU A 135 -5.63 3.34 4.73
C GLU A 135 -4.30 4.06 4.87
N VAL A 136 -3.97 4.45 6.11
CA VAL A 136 -2.72 5.12 6.44
C VAL A 136 -2.00 4.30 7.48
N ARG A 137 -0.70 4.12 7.27
CA ARG A 137 0.17 3.43 8.20
C ARG A 137 0.39 4.26 9.46
N GLU A 138 0.29 3.66 10.64
CA GLU A 138 0.59 4.30 11.93
C GLU A 138 2.04 4.80 11.96
N SER A 139 2.23 6.05 12.39
CA SER A 139 3.52 6.78 12.31
C SER A 139 4.67 6.06 13.03
N LYS A 140 4.34 5.35 14.11
CA LYS A 140 5.30 4.64 14.98
C LYS A 140 5.45 3.15 14.63
N SER A 141 4.74 2.65 13.61
CA SER A 141 4.81 1.25 13.24
C SER A 141 6.12 0.92 12.52
N THR A 142 6.74 -0.21 12.86
CA THR A 142 8.01 -0.63 12.24
C THR A 142 7.76 -1.22 10.85
N ALA A 143 8.75 -1.13 9.95
CA ALA A 143 8.72 -1.69 8.59
C ALA A 143 8.19 -3.15 8.56
N LEU A 144 8.65 -3.97 9.50
CA LEU A 144 8.34 -5.40 9.62
C LEU A 144 6.92 -5.70 10.14
N LYS A 145 6.32 -4.78 10.91
CA LYS A 145 5.00 -4.94 11.51
C LYS A 145 4.18 -3.66 11.30
N PRO A 146 3.80 -3.37 10.04
CA PRO A 146 2.94 -2.23 9.75
C PRO A 146 1.62 -2.38 10.49
N LYS A 147 1.19 -1.28 11.12
CA LYS A 147 -0.17 -1.16 11.64
C LYS A 147 -0.90 -0.15 10.76
N TRP A 148 -2.04 -0.57 10.23
CA TRP A 148 -2.84 0.21 9.29
C TRP A 148 -4.07 0.77 9.99
N LEU A 149 -4.38 2.02 9.70
CA LEU A 149 -5.51 2.76 10.26
C LEU A 149 -6.34 3.31 9.13
N ARG A 150 -7.65 3.42 9.35
CA ARG A 150 -8.55 4.10 8.43
C ARG A 150 -8.25 5.60 8.49
N GLY A 151 -8.36 6.28 7.36
CA GLY A 151 -8.22 7.73 7.29
C GLY A 151 -9.13 8.34 6.25
N ARG A 152 -9.40 9.63 6.39
CA ARG A 152 -10.15 10.45 5.44
C ARG A 152 -9.26 11.56 4.90
N VAL A 153 -9.12 11.63 3.59
CA VAL A 153 -8.39 12.71 2.93
C VAL A 153 -9.09 14.03 3.20
N ARG A 154 -8.41 14.97 3.86
CA ARG A 154 -8.93 16.32 4.14
C ARG A 154 -8.45 17.35 3.13
N TYR A 155 -7.27 17.15 2.57
CA TYR A 155 -6.72 18.05 1.56
C TYR A 155 -5.73 17.32 0.65
N VAL A 156 -5.75 17.65 -0.65
CA VAL A 156 -4.80 17.14 -1.63
C VAL A 156 -3.88 18.27 -2.07
N ALA A 157 -2.59 18.20 -1.71
CA ALA A 157 -1.63 19.22 -2.12
C ALA A 157 -1.40 19.18 -3.63
N ARG A 158 -1.01 20.31 -4.21
CA ARG A 158 -0.58 20.37 -5.61
C ARG A 158 0.74 19.61 -5.78
N ALA A 159 0.97 19.03 -6.97
CA ALA A 159 2.18 18.26 -7.27
C ALA A 159 3.50 19.02 -6.98
N ASN A 160 3.51 20.34 -7.19
CA ASN A 160 4.69 21.19 -6.98
C ASN A 160 4.62 22.02 -5.68
N ALA A 161 3.76 21.65 -4.73
CA ALA A 161 3.67 22.36 -3.46
C ALA A 161 4.94 22.15 -2.62
N LYS A 162 5.27 23.13 -1.78
CA LYS A 162 6.35 22.99 -0.80
C LYS A 162 6.03 21.83 0.16
N LEU A 163 6.93 20.86 0.22
CA LEU A 163 6.79 19.70 1.10
C LEU A 163 6.63 20.15 2.55
N LYS A 164 5.61 19.60 3.20
CA LYS A 164 5.34 19.75 4.63
C LYS A 164 6.10 18.66 5.38
N ASN A 165 6.47 18.98 6.62
CA ASN A 165 7.08 17.99 7.50
C ASN A 165 6.09 16.86 7.76
N MET A 166 6.57 15.63 7.66
CA MET A 166 5.77 14.43 7.89
C MET A 166 6.16 13.85 9.23
N ASP A 167 5.18 13.72 10.14
CA ASP A 167 5.41 13.13 11.45
C ASP A 167 5.31 11.61 11.35
N GLY A 168 6.48 10.97 11.18
CA GLY A 168 6.61 9.52 11.10
C GLY A 168 6.43 8.97 9.69
N GLY A 169 6.18 7.67 9.64
CA GLY A 169 6.21 6.87 8.42
C GLY A 169 7.24 5.78 8.52
N ALA A 170 6.97 4.63 7.90
CA ALA A 170 8.00 3.61 7.82
C ALA A 170 9.11 4.11 6.94
N GLU A 171 10.30 4.17 7.53
CA GLU A 171 11.56 4.19 6.83
C GLU A 171 11.64 2.92 5.96
N LEU A 172 10.99 2.91 4.80
CA LEU A 172 11.19 1.84 3.85
C LEU A 172 12.53 2.10 3.18
N GLU A 173 13.44 1.24 3.58
CA GLU A 173 14.89 1.33 3.47
C GLU A 173 15.28 1.25 2.00
N LYS A 174 15.56 2.41 1.40
CA LYS A 174 16.70 2.50 0.49
C LYS A 174 17.81 3.19 1.29
N SER A 175 18.84 2.44 1.67
CA SER A 175 20.16 3.05 1.82
C SER A 175 20.51 3.63 0.45
N GLU A 176 20.92 4.90 0.39
CA GLU A 176 21.46 5.49 -0.85
C GLU A 176 22.63 4.66 -1.41
N ASP A 177 23.33 3.94 -0.54
CA ASP A 177 24.47 3.09 -0.85
C ASP A 177 24.09 1.61 -0.74
N ASP A 178 23.81 1.00 -1.89
CA ASP A 178 23.75 -0.46 -2.14
C ASP A 178 22.70 -1.27 -1.31
N PRO A 179 21.71 -1.91 -1.97
CA PRO A 179 20.74 -2.79 -1.29
C PRO A 179 21.35 -4.03 -0.62
N TYR A 180 22.66 -4.28 -0.80
CA TYR A 180 23.41 -5.36 -0.13
C TYR A 180 24.45 -4.87 0.89
N SER A 181 24.60 -3.56 1.10
CA SER A 181 25.56 -3.06 2.09
C SER A 181 24.89 -2.74 3.42
N ASP A 182 25.42 -3.32 4.50
CA ASP A 182 25.08 -2.98 5.90
C ASP A 182 25.56 -1.57 6.32
N ILE A 183 25.94 -0.72 5.35
CA ILE A 183 26.47 0.61 5.64
C ILE A 183 25.28 1.54 5.92
N LYS A 184 25.33 2.21 7.08
CA LYS A 184 24.36 3.21 7.56
C LYS A 184 24.25 4.41 6.60
N GLY A 185 23.56 4.23 5.48
CA GLY A 185 23.21 5.30 4.54
C GLY A 185 22.04 6.16 5.03
N ARG A 186 21.90 7.35 4.42
CA ARG A 186 20.74 8.21 4.63
C ARG A 186 19.51 7.52 4.06
N LYS A 187 18.47 7.34 4.87
CA LYS A 187 17.21 6.73 4.42
C LYS A 187 16.43 7.75 3.59
N VAL A 188 16.08 7.38 2.35
CA VAL A 188 15.27 8.20 1.44
C VAL A 188 13.90 7.54 1.28
N PRO A 189 12.78 8.30 1.35
CA PRO A 189 11.45 7.73 1.17
C PRO A 189 11.31 7.12 -0.23
N LEU A 190 10.70 5.94 -0.32
CA LEU A 190 10.34 5.35 -1.60
C LEU A 190 9.14 6.09 -2.19
N LEU A 191 9.33 6.71 -3.36
CA LEU A 191 8.30 7.49 -4.04
C LEU A 191 7.99 6.88 -5.41
N LEU A 192 6.72 6.50 -5.61
CA LEU A 192 6.19 6.05 -6.89
C LEU A 192 6.41 7.12 -7.97
N LEU A 193 7.13 6.75 -9.03
CA LEU A 193 7.50 7.61 -10.15
C LEU A 193 8.28 8.89 -9.73
N ASN A 194 8.98 8.85 -8.60
CA ASN A 194 9.68 10.00 -8.00
C ASN A 194 8.77 11.22 -7.76
N ARG A 195 7.45 11.01 -7.62
CA ARG A 195 6.49 12.09 -7.35
C ARG A 195 6.43 12.35 -5.84
N SER A 196 6.47 13.62 -5.45
CA SER A 196 6.52 14.06 -4.04
C SER A 196 5.21 14.68 -3.54
N GLN A 197 4.11 14.50 -4.28
CA GLN A 197 2.80 15.04 -3.89
C GLN A 197 2.36 14.49 -2.54
N GLN A 198 1.83 15.35 -1.67
CA GLN A 198 1.37 15.00 -0.33
C GLN A 198 -0.15 15.17 -0.20
N VAL A 199 -0.74 14.43 0.73
CA VAL A 199 -2.13 14.58 1.15
C VAL A 199 -2.20 14.79 2.66
N LEU A 200 -3.12 15.64 3.11
CA LEU A 200 -3.45 15.76 4.53
C LEU A 200 -4.57 14.77 4.82
N VAL A 201 -4.33 13.84 5.73
CA VAL A 201 -5.28 12.79 6.10
C VAL A 201 -5.66 12.96 7.56
N GLU A 202 -6.95 12.91 7.84
CA GLU A 202 -7.47 12.70 9.19
C GLU A 202 -7.49 11.20 9.46
N VAL A 203 -6.66 10.75 10.40
CA VAL A 203 -6.44 9.33 10.69
C VAL A 203 -7.27 8.92 11.91
N ASP A 204 -7.95 7.78 11.79
CA ASP A 204 -8.70 7.16 12.88
C ASP A 204 -7.72 6.68 13.96
N LYS A 205 -8.07 6.96 15.22
CA LYS A 205 -7.24 6.87 16.44
C LYS A 205 -6.07 5.87 16.38
N GLU A 206 -4.84 6.40 16.37
CA GLU A 206 -3.66 5.67 16.85
C GLU A 206 -3.89 5.44 18.35
N LYS A 207 -4.10 4.20 18.80
CA LYS A 207 -4.11 3.91 20.25
C LYS A 207 -2.79 4.44 20.81
N SER A 208 -2.81 5.56 21.52
CA SER A 208 -1.69 5.95 22.36
C SER A 208 -1.42 4.74 23.25
N PRO A 209 -0.17 4.23 23.35
CA PRO A 209 0.14 3.23 24.36
C PRO A 209 -0.16 3.93 25.67
N SER A 210 -1.33 3.63 26.26
CA SER A 210 -1.78 4.27 27.49
C SER A 210 -0.62 4.20 28.46
N SER A 211 -0.18 5.37 28.90
CA SER A 211 0.79 5.62 29.94
C SER A 211 0.94 4.41 30.87
N THR A 212 2.14 3.85 30.87
CA THR A 212 2.76 3.05 31.94
C THR A 212 1.86 1.96 32.55
N PRO A 213 2.17 0.65 32.44
CA PRO A 213 1.52 -0.32 33.30
C PRO A 213 1.73 0.15 34.74
N MET A 214 0.66 0.60 35.40
CA MET A 214 0.67 0.97 36.81
C MET A 214 1.27 -0.23 37.53
N ILE A 215 2.52 -0.09 37.95
CA ILE A 215 3.14 -1.00 38.88
C ILE A 215 2.18 -1.04 40.06
N LEU A 216 1.61 -2.21 40.30
CA LEU A 216 0.72 -2.53 41.42
C LEU A 216 1.36 -2.03 42.71
N SER A 217 1.09 -0.78 43.07
CA SER A 217 1.24 -0.29 44.43
C SER A 217 0.03 -0.88 45.16
N LEU A 218 0.24 -2.08 45.71
CA LEU A 218 -0.60 -2.66 46.75
C LEU A 218 -0.70 -1.60 47.86
N ASP A 219 -1.92 -1.34 48.34
CA ASP A 219 -2.26 -0.40 49.42
C ASP A 219 -2.70 0.99 48.99
N THR A 220 -3.90 1.14 48.41
CA THR A 220 -4.86 2.16 48.87
C THR A 220 -6.28 1.93 48.35
N GLN A 221 -7.25 2.43 49.10
CA GLN A 221 -8.66 2.07 49.17
C GLN A 221 -9.51 2.35 47.93
N ASP A 222 -10.55 1.52 47.82
CA ASP A 222 -11.77 1.62 47.01
C ASP A 222 -12.26 3.06 46.73
N THR A 223 -11.84 3.64 45.61
CA THR A 223 -12.61 4.66 44.89
C THR A 223 -12.91 4.10 43.50
N TYR A 224 -14.17 3.69 43.30
CA TYR A 224 -14.73 3.36 41.99
C TYR A 224 -14.87 4.66 41.19
N ASP A 225 -13.77 5.17 40.66
CA ASP A 225 -13.82 6.25 39.68
C ASP A 225 -14.22 5.66 38.32
N ASP A 226 -15.32 6.21 37.81
CA ASP A 226 -15.98 5.95 36.54
C ASP A 226 -15.14 6.48 35.37
N ASP A 227 -13.89 6.01 35.26
CA ASP A 227 -12.95 6.36 34.18
C ASP A 227 -13.34 5.64 32.89
N ALA A 228 -14.50 6.01 32.35
CA ALA A 228 -14.86 5.66 31.00
C ALA A 228 -13.77 6.17 30.05
N PRO A 229 -13.23 5.33 29.15
CA PRO A 229 -12.10 5.70 28.30
C PRO A 229 -12.47 6.94 27.47
N GLN A 230 -11.84 8.08 27.80
CA GLN A 230 -12.12 9.34 27.11
C GLN A 230 -11.72 9.20 25.65
N ALA A 231 -12.67 9.48 24.76
CA ALA A 231 -12.46 9.36 23.33
C ALA A 231 -11.40 10.39 22.86
N GLU A 232 -10.18 9.94 22.57
CA GLU A 232 -9.17 10.81 21.95
C GLU A 232 -9.64 11.31 20.56
N PRO A 233 -9.38 12.59 20.19
CA PRO A 233 -9.78 13.13 18.90
C PRO A 233 -8.95 12.54 17.74
N PRO A 234 -9.48 12.51 16.50
CA PRO A 234 -8.71 12.08 15.33
C PRO A 234 -7.51 13.00 15.09
N SER A 235 -6.42 12.44 14.55
CA SER A 235 -5.19 13.20 14.27
C SER A 235 -5.12 13.59 12.79
N LEU A 236 -4.64 14.80 12.50
CA LEU A 236 -4.36 15.26 11.13
C LEU A 236 -2.88 15.06 10.82
N ARG A 237 -2.57 14.40 9.71
CA ARG A 237 -1.19 14.08 9.31
C ARG A 237 -0.97 14.27 7.81
N TRP A 238 0.18 14.86 7.45
CA TRP A 238 0.65 14.85 6.07
C TRP A 238 1.25 13.51 5.71
N VAL A 239 0.85 12.94 4.58
CA VAL A 239 1.32 11.65 4.07
C VAL A 239 1.76 11.80 2.62
N SER A 240 2.82 11.10 2.22
CA SER A 240 3.24 11.05 0.82
C SER A 240 2.24 10.23 0.01
N LEU A 241 1.57 10.85 -0.98
CA LEU A 241 0.56 10.20 -1.81
C LEU A 241 1.14 9.07 -2.66
N TYR A 242 2.41 9.20 -3.05
CA TYR A 242 3.13 8.24 -3.87
C TYR A 242 4.06 7.36 -3.02
N GLY A 243 4.00 7.48 -1.69
CA GLY A 243 4.74 6.63 -0.76
C GLY A 243 4.00 5.36 -0.36
N GLU A 244 4.68 4.55 0.44
CA GLU A 244 4.18 3.27 0.98
C GLU A 244 3.37 3.43 2.28
N GLU A 245 3.17 4.65 2.76
CA GLU A 245 2.39 4.91 3.98
C GLU A 245 0.89 4.99 3.74
N ILE A 246 0.45 5.05 2.49
CA ILE A 246 -0.94 5.20 2.10
C ILE A 246 -1.30 4.17 1.04
N CYS A 247 -2.44 3.52 1.24
CA CYS A 247 -3.02 2.61 0.27
C CYS A 247 -4.53 2.80 0.17
N LEU A 248 -5.12 2.15 -0.85
CA LEU A 248 -6.57 2.19 -1.05
C LEU A 248 -7.27 1.49 0.12
N ILE A 249 -8.45 1.98 0.49
CA ILE A 249 -9.28 1.30 1.50
C ILE A 249 -9.59 -0.14 1.07
N GLY A 250 -9.49 -1.09 2.00
CA GLY A 250 -9.67 -2.51 1.73
C GLY A 250 -8.40 -3.27 1.41
N THR A 251 -7.24 -2.62 1.39
CA THR A 251 -5.97 -3.31 1.09
C THR A 251 -5.54 -4.17 2.27
N HIS A 252 -5.57 -3.62 3.50
CA HIS A 252 -5.15 -4.31 4.72
C HIS A 252 -6.29 -4.44 5.72
N LEU A 253 -7.19 -3.46 5.75
CA LEU A 253 -8.33 -3.47 6.65
C LEU A 253 -9.51 -4.11 5.94
N LYS A 254 -10.21 -5.01 6.63
CA LYS A 254 -11.50 -5.48 6.13
C LYS A 254 -12.42 -4.27 6.01
N ILE A 255 -12.95 -4.06 4.81
CA ILE A 255 -14.05 -3.13 4.59
C ILE A 255 -15.24 -3.76 5.30
N GLU A 256 -15.46 -3.35 6.54
CA GLU A 256 -16.80 -3.45 7.10
C GLU A 256 -17.61 -2.50 6.24
N GLU A 257 -18.50 -3.06 5.42
CA GLU A 257 -19.53 -2.27 4.80
C GLU A 257 -20.18 -1.48 5.94
N ASP A 258 -20.15 -0.15 5.82
CA ASP A 258 -20.80 0.75 6.76
C ASP A 258 -22.30 0.50 6.57
N THR A 259 -22.81 -0.60 7.12
CA THR A 259 -24.20 -1.05 7.00
C THR A 259 -25.13 -0.15 7.82
N GLY A 260 -24.83 1.15 7.88
CA GLY A 260 -25.46 2.12 8.76
C GLY A 260 -25.59 1.62 10.20
N PRO A 261 -26.46 2.25 11.02
CA PRO A 261 -27.05 1.53 12.12
C PRO A 261 -27.80 0.33 11.53
N ALA A 262 -27.43 -0.89 11.97
CA ALA A 262 -28.15 -2.10 11.61
C ALA A 262 -29.63 -1.92 11.99
N THR A 263 -30.46 -1.56 11.03
CA THR A 263 -31.90 -1.45 11.25
C THR A 263 -32.42 -2.86 11.14
N VAL A 264 -32.43 -3.58 12.26
CA VAL A 264 -32.96 -4.95 12.27
C VAL A 264 -34.47 -4.86 12.07
N SER A 265 -34.94 -5.13 10.86
CA SER A 265 -36.37 -5.19 10.55
C SER A 265 -36.93 -6.54 11.01
N TYR A 266 -37.77 -6.52 12.04
CA TYR A 266 -38.44 -7.69 12.57
C TYR A 266 -39.84 -7.86 11.97
N THR A 267 -40.17 -9.07 11.51
CA THR A 267 -41.55 -9.45 11.18
C THR A 267 -42.21 -10.10 12.39
N PHE A 268 -43.23 -9.44 12.95
CA PHE A 268 -43.98 -9.93 14.09
C PHE A 268 -44.87 -11.13 13.70
N ASP A 269 -44.67 -12.28 14.35
CA ASP A 269 -45.52 -13.47 14.19
C ASP A 269 -46.41 -13.65 15.43
N PRO A 270 -47.74 -13.44 15.30
CA PRO A 270 -48.68 -13.53 16.42
C PRO A 270 -48.96 -14.98 16.87
N ARG A 271 -48.56 -16.00 16.09
CA ARG A 271 -48.90 -17.41 16.38
C ARG A 271 -47.92 -18.09 17.35
N LYS A 272 -46.80 -17.45 17.67
CA LYS A 272 -45.80 -17.99 18.60
C LYS A 272 -45.95 -17.40 20.00
N GLY A 273 -45.92 -18.26 21.01
CA GLY A 273 -45.92 -17.85 22.42
C GLY A 273 -44.67 -17.03 22.80
N PRO A 274 -44.68 -16.30 23.92
CA PRO A 274 -43.52 -15.61 24.45
C PRO A 274 -42.39 -16.61 24.75
N VAL A 275 -41.14 -16.28 24.41
CA VAL A 275 -39.98 -17.08 24.80
C VAL A 275 -39.45 -16.53 26.12
N GLU A 276 -39.30 -17.38 27.13
CA GLU A 276 -38.67 -17.02 28.40
C GLU A 276 -37.17 -16.81 28.22
N VAL A 277 -36.66 -15.69 28.73
CA VAL A 277 -35.23 -15.43 28.79
C VAL A 277 -34.67 -16.19 29.99
N SER A 278 -33.86 -17.22 29.74
CA SER A 278 -33.15 -17.90 30.81
C SER A 278 -32.14 -16.94 31.44
N LYS A 279 -32.31 -16.67 32.74
CA LYS A 279 -31.33 -15.90 33.52
C LYS A 279 -30.05 -16.74 33.65
N THR A 280 -28.95 -16.31 33.06
CA THR A 280 -27.64 -16.87 33.37
C THR A 280 -27.27 -16.49 34.80
N PHE A 281 -27.06 -17.50 35.63
CA PHE A 281 -26.46 -17.36 36.95
C PHE A 281 -24.98 -17.01 36.74
N GLN A 282 -24.55 -15.87 37.29
CA GLN A 282 -23.17 -15.32 37.27
C GLN A 282 -22.84 -14.34 36.12
N GLY A 283 -23.17 -13.06 36.35
CA GLY A 283 -22.17 -11.98 36.31
C GLY A 283 -21.50 -11.62 34.97
N ALA A 284 -22.27 -11.20 33.97
CA ALA A 284 -21.94 -10.14 33.01
C ALA A 284 -23.16 -9.96 32.09
N GLY A 285 -23.97 -8.94 32.35
CA GLY A 285 -25.25 -8.74 31.65
C GLY A 285 -25.03 -8.25 30.22
N PHE A 286 -25.17 -9.14 29.24
CA PHE A 286 -25.55 -8.71 27.89
C PHE A 286 -27.07 -8.52 27.88
N VAL A 287 -27.54 -7.31 27.57
CA VAL A 287 -28.94 -7.10 27.21
C VAL A 287 -29.14 -7.76 25.84
N ARG A 288 -29.64 -8.99 25.85
CA ARG A 288 -30.15 -9.62 24.64
C ARG A 288 -31.60 -9.17 24.50
N GLU A 289 -31.80 -8.08 23.76
CA GLU A 289 -33.13 -7.58 23.45
C GLU A 289 -33.85 -8.65 22.61
N SER A 290 -34.77 -9.37 23.26
CA SER A 290 -35.61 -10.40 22.63
C SER A 290 -36.76 -9.71 21.92
N LEU A 291 -36.51 -9.24 20.70
CA LEU A 291 -37.56 -8.82 19.79
C LEU A 291 -37.69 -9.84 18.64
N ARG A 292 -38.94 -10.24 18.43
CA ARG A 292 -39.34 -11.40 17.64
C ARG A 292 -39.08 -11.16 16.15
N GLY A 293 -38.23 -11.98 15.55
CA GLY A 293 -38.22 -12.19 14.10
C GLY A 293 -37.00 -12.98 13.66
N ARG A 294 -37.11 -13.61 12.49
CA ARG A 294 -35.95 -14.17 11.80
C ARG A 294 -35.18 -13.00 11.21
N PRO A 295 -33.86 -12.84 11.46
CA PRO A 295 -33.07 -11.98 10.59
C PRO A 295 -33.24 -12.50 9.16
N PRO A 296 -33.37 -11.62 8.14
CA PRO A 296 -33.31 -12.06 6.76
C PRO A 296 -32.02 -12.87 6.57
N ALA A 297 -32.12 -14.01 5.89
CA ALA A 297 -30.94 -14.81 5.58
C ALA A 297 -29.95 -13.97 4.76
N PRO A 298 -28.62 -14.12 4.97
CA PRO A 298 -27.62 -13.44 4.15
C PRO A 298 -27.75 -13.81 2.66
#